data_AF-A0AAE4DMJ8-F1
#
_entry.id   AF-A0AAE4DMJ8-F1
#
_cell.length_a   1.000
_cell.length_b   1.000
_cell.length_c   1.000
_cell.angle_alpha   90.00
_cell.angle_beta   90.00
_cell.angle_gamma   90.00
#
_symmetry.space_group_name_H-M   'P 1'
#
loop_
_entity.id
_entity.type
_entity.pdbx_description
1 polymer ?
#
loop_
_entity_poly.entity_id
_entity_poly.type
_entity_poly.pdbx_seq_one_letter_code
_entity_poly.pdbx_strand_id
1 'polypeptide(L)'
;MPDFSAANIQNDFNRSLTLYRDAFSGILALFSYEAPAQLTPEAFLDALQQIRQQLGDWNKVADRLNLNQNEMLAFTQALRTLIKLQKRQQEDKPASRDLTIAALRFLSQLEMLKEKQPLLTYSTELHGEGEKKQLQSLQQVRAVELMIRSLINEAYRDQQALLNHLQKLFGQERVQAWLRVADRDDILSGTLFSELSSLFVDKNEYAAHYSPLYQYTPLLSFMSDKRKTLITFLDDIRAIRNRLAHHKRVTSVQTALVNYYYEEIAAPVQEAFDEGRVAVNPDRYFDASDAELRRYFTQAAEKLDRLGDDIGEVKDILVEQSEKLDKIKTDTGFLRKNMVWVIAGIAVLIVGSLLTFSTSTRTLVNTEVIRSDVSDVGKIVSGVKKETSSDPRKELANIGIAWDEKNIRDAIDRGDTRVVGLFMDGGMGWKLYYAEKALLDDRQETLALLLQHASLMDDRQGCPRMNSLLRDNVSRGNALTTMQTRFLKTFCSSSQDVAHIKAELDKAVSFEERQKKAYDEEMAKIEPADRCESRLMARQAQPLLDEAARFNIFNVSTLSLYETLLARLNGQLLAGVPAVNDIRKLVHEYCVKQATSRPNIGVSDDWSRAQRAIYNVVK
;
A
#
# COMPACT_ATOMS: atom_id res chain seq x y z
N MET A 1 31.70 -7.91 7.05
CA MET A 1 30.29 -8.14 7.41
C MET A 1 30.11 -7.97 8.91
N PRO A 2 28.93 -7.51 9.39
CA PRO A 2 28.63 -7.44 10.82
C PRO A 2 28.62 -8.85 11.44
N ASP A 3 29.03 -8.96 12.71
CA ASP A 3 29.02 -10.23 13.45
C ASP A 3 27.67 -10.41 14.15
N PHE A 4 26.88 -11.38 13.65
CA PHE A 4 25.56 -11.73 14.20
C PHE A 4 25.58 -12.99 15.05
N SER A 5 26.70 -13.25 15.73
CA SER A 5 26.76 -14.30 16.75
C SER A 5 25.64 -14.12 17.79
N ALA A 6 25.17 -15.24 18.36
CA ALA A 6 24.15 -15.23 19.40
C ALA A 6 24.52 -14.33 20.59
N ALA A 7 25.82 -14.18 20.87
CA ALA A 7 26.34 -13.28 21.89
C ALA A 7 26.08 -11.80 21.56
N ASN A 8 26.32 -11.36 20.33
CA ASN A 8 26.08 -9.98 19.92
C ASN A 8 24.58 -9.67 19.86
N ILE A 9 23.77 -10.59 19.34
CA ILE A 9 22.30 -10.46 19.33
C ILE A 9 21.78 -10.28 20.77
N GLN A 10 22.24 -11.12 21.69
CA GLN A 10 21.86 -11.02 23.11
C GLN A 10 22.33 -9.71 23.74
N ASN A 11 23.52 -9.21 23.37
CA ASN A 11 24.06 -7.97 23.91
C ASN A 11 23.22 -6.76 23.50
N ASP A 12 22.88 -6.64 22.21
CA ASP A 12 22.03 -5.57 21.67
C ASP A 12 20.66 -5.55 22.35
N PHE A 13 20.07 -6.73 22.55
CA PHE A 13 18.80 -6.87 23.25
C PHE A 13 18.89 -6.43 24.72
N ASN A 14 19.87 -6.93 25.48
CA ASN A 14 20.07 -6.58 26.89
C ASN A 14 20.35 -5.08 27.08
N ARG A 15 21.14 -4.50 26.17
CA ARG A 15 21.44 -3.08 26.18
C ARG A 15 20.19 -2.25 25.92
N SER A 16 19.35 -2.65 24.97
CA SER A 16 18.06 -2.00 24.70
C SER A 16 17.16 -2.01 25.94
N LEU A 17 17.00 -3.16 26.61
CA LEU A 17 16.22 -3.26 27.85
C LEU A 17 16.73 -2.35 28.97
N THR A 18 18.06 -2.18 29.05
CA THR A 18 18.66 -1.27 30.04
C THR A 18 18.26 0.18 29.75
N LEU A 19 18.38 0.62 28.49
CA LEU A 19 18.05 1.99 28.07
C LEU A 19 16.57 2.33 28.23
N TYR A 20 15.68 1.34 28.12
CA TYR A 20 14.25 1.55 28.32
C TYR A 20 13.89 2.02 29.73
N ARG A 21 14.57 1.52 30.76
CA ARG A 21 14.20 1.83 32.15
C ARG A 21 14.29 3.33 32.42
N ASP A 22 15.39 3.94 31.99
CA ASP A 22 15.62 5.38 32.12
C ASP A 22 14.63 6.17 31.24
N ALA A 23 14.40 5.69 30.01
CA ALA A 23 13.47 6.33 29.10
C ALA A 23 12.01 6.33 29.62
N PHE A 24 11.55 5.18 30.13
CA PHE A 24 10.20 5.02 30.66
C PHE A 24 9.97 5.91 31.87
N SER A 25 10.93 5.94 32.79
CA SER A 25 10.85 6.83 33.96
C SER A 25 10.73 8.29 33.53
N GLY A 26 11.58 8.76 32.61
CA GLY A 26 11.54 10.12 32.09
C GLY A 26 10.22 10.46 31.38
N ILE A 27 9.66 9.52 30.62
CA ILE A 27 8.39 9.71 29.91
C ILE A 27 7.21 9.79 30.90
N LEU A 28 7.12 8.88 31.86
CA LEU A 28 6.03 8.88 32.85
C LEU A 28 6.06 10.15 33.72
N ALA A 29 7.25 10.66 34.02
CA ALA A 29 7.41 11.91 34.76
C ALA A 29 6.77 13.13 34.06
N LEU A 30 6.69 13.16 32.72
CA LEU A 30 6.01 14.24 31.98
C LEU A 30 4.51 14.34 32.30
N PHE A 31 3.93 13.23 32.75
CA PHE A 31 2.53 13.10 33.14
C PHE A 31 2.31 13.15 34.65
N SER A 32 3.36 13.39 35.44
CA SER A 32 3.32 13.27 36.90
C SER A 32 2.82 11.90 37.37
N TYR A 33 3.07 10.86 36.57
CA TYR A 33 2.64 9.50 36.87
C TYR A 33 3.76 8.77 37.64
N GLU A 34 3.44 8.21 38.81
CA GLU A 34 4.40 7.46 39.62
C GLU A 34 4.78 6.15 38.92
N ALA A 35 6.08 5.99 38.65
CA ALA A 35 6.57 4.80 37.96
C ALA A 35 6.40 3.54 38.82
N PRO A 36 5.93 2.41 38.26
CA PRO A 36 5.87 1.14 38.97
C PRO A 36 7.27 0.65 39.38
N ALA A 37 7.33 -0.17 40.42
CA ALA A 37 8.59 -0.72 40.95
C ALA A 37 9.41 -1.51 39.91
N GLN A 38 8.73 -2.13 38.93
CA GLN A 38 9.37 -2.75 37.77
C GLN A 38 8.83 -2.12 36.47
N LEU A 39 9.71 -1.41 35.76
CA LEU A 39 9.43 -0.76 34.48
C LEU A 39 9.75 -1.69 33.30
N THR A 40 8.95 -2.76 33.15
CA THR A 40 9.00 -3.61 31.95
C THR A 40 8.27 -2.93 30.77
N PRO A 41 8.49 -3.34 29.51
CA PRO A 41 7.73 -2.82 28.37
C PRO A 41 6.21 -2.95 28.54
N GLU A 42 5.74 -4.06 29.13
CA GLU A 42 4.32 -4.28 29.43
C GLU A 42 3.81 -3.32 30.51
N ALA A 43 4.52 -3.20 31.63
CA ALA A 43 4.15 -2.26 32.70
C ALA A 43 4.15 -0.79 32.22
N PHE A 44 5.07 -0.43 31.31
CA PHE A 44 5.09 0.90 30.71
C PHE A 44 3.89 1.13 29.78
N LEU A 45 3.51 0.14 28.96
CA LEU A 45 2.32 0.24 28.13
C LEU A 45 1.06 0.39 29.00
N ASP A 46 0.95 -0.34 30.10
CA ASP A 46 -0.17 -0.24 31.04
C ASP A 46 -0.23 1.13 31.71
N ALA A 47 0.91 1.68 32.13
CA ALA A 47 1.00 3.04 32.66
C ALA A 47 0.52 4.08 31.64
N LEU A 48 0.95 3.98 30.37
CA LEU A 48 0.45 4.86 29.29
C LEU A 48 -1.06 4.71 29.06
N GLN A 49 -1.60 3.50 29.19
CA GLN A 49 -3.04 3.28 29.08
C GLN A 49 -3.82 3.92 30.22
N GLN A 50 -3.28 3.88 31.45
CA GLN A 50 -3.89 4.56 32.61
C GLN A 50 -3.83 6.08 32.45
N ILE A 51 -2.68 6.62 32.03
CA ILE A 51 -2.53 8.05 31.70
C ILE A 51 -3.55 8.45 30.64
N ARG A 52 -3.70 7.65 29.57
CA ARG A 52 -4.72 7.88 28.55
C ARG A 52 -6.13 7.90 29.14
N GLN A 53 -6.48 6.99 30.05
CA GLN A 53 -7.78 6.98 30.71
C GLN A 53 -8.01 8.26 31.54
N GLN A 54 -6.98 8.73 32.26
CA GLN A 54 -7.03 9.96 33.05
C GLN A 54 -7.17 11.22 32.18
N LEU A 55 -6.46 11.27 31.05
CA LEU A 55 -6.53 12.40 30.12
C LEU A 55 -7.78 12.35 29.23
N GLY A 56 -8.31 11.15 28.96
CA GLY A 56 -9.53 10.86 28.20
C GLY A 56 -9.30 10.15 26.87
N ASP A 57 -8.26 10.52 26.11
CA ASP A 57 -7.94 9.92 24.82
C ASP A 57 -6.42 9.91 24.51
N TRP A 58 -6.05 9.26 23.41
CA TRP A 58 -4.65 9.17 22.96
C TRP A 58 -4.11 10.48 22.38
N ASN A 59 -4.96 11.41 21.93
CA ASN A 59 -4.51 12.67 21.35
C ASN A 59 -3.85 13.54 22.41
N LYS A 60 -4.44 13.61 23.60
CA LYS A 60 -3.84 14.36 24.73
C LYS A 60 -2.54 13.76 25.23
N VAL A 61 -2.40 12.43 25.17
CA VAL A 61 -1.12 11.76 25.46
C VAL A 61 -0.09 12.15 24.40
N ALA A 62 -0.47 12.12 23.12
CA ALA A 62 0.39 12.48 22.01
C ALA A 62 0.82 13.96 22.08
N ASP A 63 -0.10 14.89 22.38
CA ASP A 63 0.18 16.31 22.57
C ASP A 63 1.25 16.54 23.65
N ARG A 64 1.15 15.82 24.78
CA ARG A 64 2.13 15.93 25.87
C ARG A 64 3.49 15.35 25.50
N LEU A 65 3.55 14.44 24.53
CA LEU A 65 4.77 13.86 23.99
C LEU A 65 5.28 14.58 22.74
N ASN A 66 4.59 15.63 22.27
CA ASN A 66 4.85 16.29 20.99
C ASN A 66 4.84 15.33 19.78
N LEU A 67 4.00 14.29 19.83
CA LEU A 67 3.79 13.35 18.74
C LEU A 67 2.49 13.68 18.01
N ASN A 68 2.46 13.51 16.69
CA ASN A 68 1.20 13.51 15.96
C ASN A 68 0.48 12.16 16.10
N GLN A 69 -0.74 12.07 15.58
CA GLN A 69 -1.56 10.86 15.68
C GLN A 69 -0.89 9.61 15.05
N ASN A 70 -0.24 9.75 13.90
CA ASN A 70 0.42 8.64 13.21
C ASN A 70 1.68 8.19 13.96
N GLU A 71 2.44 9.14 14.50
CA GLU A 71 3.63 8.87 15.32
C GLU A 71 3.27 8.19 16.64
N MET A 72 2.19 8.61 17.30
CA MET A 72 1.70 7.93 18.50
C MET A 72 1.23 6.49 18.19
N LEU A 73 0.59 6.28 17.03
CA LEU A 73 0.20 4.95 16.58
C LEU A 73 1.45 4.08 16.35
N ALA A 74 2.44 4.57 15.61
CA ALA A 74 3.70 3.88 15.35
C ALA A 74 4.46 3.54 16.65
N PHE A 75 4.55 4.51 17.57
CA PHE A 75 5.17 4.35 18.88
C PHE A 75 4.52 3.20 19.67
N THR A 76 3.20 3.23 19.82
CA THR A 76 2.48 2.18 20.56
C THR A 76 2.49 0.83 19.84
N GLN A 77 2.52 0.80 18.51
CA GLN A 77 2.60 -0.42 17.72
C GLN A 77 3.97 -1.10 17.82
N ALA A 78 5.07 -0.33 17.80
CA ALA A 78 6.41 -0.85 18.03
C ALA A 78 6.52 -1.48 19.44
N LEU A 79 6.00 -0.79 20.47
CA LEU A 79 5.96 -1.30 21.84
C LEU A 79 5.15 -2.60 21.96
N ARG A 80 3.96 -2.66 21.36
CA ARG A 80 3.13 -3.89 21.35
C ARG A 80 3.82 -5.04 20.63
N THR A 81 4.53 -4.76 19.54
CA THR A 81 5.29 -5.78 18.80
C THR A 81 6.41 -6.36 19.65
N LEU A 82 7.18 -5.50 20.34
CA LEU A 82 8.20 -5.91 21.30
C LEU A 82 7.59 -6.82 22.39
N ILE A 83 6.52 -6.38 23.05
CA ILE A 83 5.85 -7.16 24.10
C ILE A 83 5.38 -8.52 23.57
N LYS A 84 4.76 -8.55 22.38
CA LYS A 84 4.27 -9.78 21.75
C LYS A 84 5.40 -10.79 21.49
N LEU A 85 6.54 -10.33 20.98
CA LEU A 85 7.69 -11.20 20.71
C LEU A 85 8.40 -11.62 22.00
N GLN A 86 8.47 -10.73 22.99
CA GLN A 86 9.04 -11.03 24.30
C GLN A 86 8.24 -12.15 25.00
N LYS A 87 6.89 -12.13 24.91
CA LYS A 87 6.03 -13.21 25.46
C LYS A 87 6.21 -14.57 24.79
N ARG A 88 6.76 -14.61 23.57
CA ARG A 88 7.04 -15.86 22.84
C ARG A 88 8.44 -16.40 23.12
N GLN A 89 9.31 -15.59 23.72
CA GLN A 89 10.68 -15.98 24.05
C GLN A 89 10.67 -17.01 25.18
N GLN A 90 11.50 -18.05 25.04
CA GLN A 90 11.73 -19.02 26.10
C GLN A 90 12.79 -18.47 27.06
N GLU A 91 12.54 -18.54 28.37
CA GLU A 91 13.41 -17.94 29.40
C GLU A 91 14.86 -18.43 29.34
N ASP A 92 15.08 -19.69 28.97
CA ASP A 92 16.41 -20.32 28.93
C ASP A 92 17.16 -20.16 27.59
N LYS A 93 16.60 -19.42 26.62
CA LYS A 93 17.20 -19.26 25.29
C LYS A 93 17.68 -17.82 25.06
N PRO A 94 18.78 -17.63 24.32
CA PRO A 94 19.19 -16.30 23.90
C PRO A 94 18.09 -15.64 23.07
N ALA A 95 18.01 -14.32 23.14
CA ALA A 95 17.06 -13.51 22.40
C ALA A 95 17.10 -13.87 20.92
N SER A 96 15.92 -14.09 20.34
CA SER A 96 15.83 -14.30 18.91
C SER A 96 16.21 -13.03 18.14
N ARG A 97 16.57 -13.21 16.86
CA ARG A 97 16.86 -12.09 15.97
C ARG A 97 15.66 -11.14 15.87
N ASP A 98 14.46 -11.67 15.65
CA ASP A 98 13.23 -10.88 15.55
C ASP A 98 12.91 -10.09 16.83
N LEU A 99 13.15 -10.68 18.00
CA LEU A 99 12.97 -9.99 19.28
C LEU A 99 13.97 -8.84 19.43
N THR A 100 15.22 -9.06 19.01
CA THR A 100 16.27 -8.04 19.05
C THR A 100 15.96 -6.90 18.08
N ILE A 101 15.51 -7.21 16.86
CA ILE A 101 15.02 -6.20 15.90
C ILE A 101 13.86 -5.42 16.51
N ALA A 102 12.86 -6.07 17.11
CA ALA A 102 11.73 -5.39 17.75
C ALA A 102 12.18 -4.43 18.86
N ALA A 103 13.18 -4.83 19.65
CA ALA A 103 13.75 -4.00 20.69
C ALA A 103 14.45 -2.76 20.09
N LEU A 104 15.33 -2.96 19.11
CA LEU A 104 16.03 -1.85 18.45
C LEU A 104 15.06 -0.88 17.76
N ARG A 105 13.99 -1.40 17.14
CA ARG A 105 12.94 -0.56 16.51
C ARG A 105 12.19 0.28 17.53
N PHE A 106 11.84 -0.29 18.68
CA PHE A 106 11.21 0.48 19.74
C PHE A 106 12.19 1.49 20.38
N LEU A 107 13.48 1.14 20.51
CA LEU A 107 14.50 2.09 20.93
C LEU A 107 14.65 3.26 19.94
N SER A 108 14.54 3.02 18.64
CA SER A 108 14.50 4.08 17.62
C SER A 108 13.26 4.98 17.76
N GLN A 109 12.12 4.47 18.24
CA GLN A 109 10.95 5.30 18.56
C GLN A 109 11.22 6.19 19.78
N LEU A 110 11.98 5.71 20.76
CA LEU A 110 12.43 6.52 21.89
C LEU A 110 13.42 7.62 21.43
N GLU A 111 14.31 7.35 20.47
CA GLU A 111 15.16 8.38 19.87
C GLU A 111 14.34 9.51 19.24
N MET A 112 13.36 9.17 18.41
CA MET A 112 12.45 10.14 17.80
C MET A 112 11.69 10.94 18.86
N LEU A 113 11.16 10.26 19.89
CA LEU A 113 10.44 10.92 20.97
C LEU A 113 11.33 11.90 21.74
N LYS A 114 12.57 11.50 22.05
CA LYS A 114 13.57 12.38 22.67
C LYS A 114 13.89 13.60 21.79
N GLU A 115 14.04 13.42 20.47
CA GLU A 115 14.26 14.53 19.54
C GLU A 115 13.08 15.52 19.52
N LYS A 116 11.84 15.03 19.70
CA LYS A 116 10.62 15.86 19.65
C LYS A 116 10.18 16.47 20.97
N GLN A 117 10.59 15.89 22.09
CA GLN A 117 10.21 16.35 23.43
C GLN A 117 11.47 16.77 24.21
N PRO A 118 11.83 18.07 24.17
CA PRO A 118 13.08 18.58 24.75
C PRO A 118 13.25 18.36 26.25
N LEU A 119 12.17 18.05 26.98
CA LEU A 119 12.20 17.73 28.40
C LEU A 119 12.78 16.32 28.68
N LEU A 120 12.90 15.46 27.67
CA LEU A 120 13.45 14.12 27.81
C LEU A 120 14.96 14.12 27.63
N THR A 121 15.68 13.60 28.62
CA THR A 121 17.16 13.64 28.68
C THR A 121 17.82 12.28 28.79
N TYR A 122 17.05 11.18 28.71
CA TYR A 122 17.59 9.82 28.76
C TYR A 122 18.57 9.52 27.62
N SER A 123 19.47 8.55 27.83
CA SER A 123 20.37 8.09 26.77
C SER A 123 19.68 7.07 25.86
N THR A 124 20.05 7.08 24.59
CA THR A 124 19.71 6.03 23.61
C THR A 124 20.97 5.44 22.98
N GLU A 125 22.13 5.72 23.56
CA GLU A 125 23.41 5.23 23.05
C GLU A 125 23.55 3.73 23.33
N LEU A 126 23.30 2.95 22.27
CA LEU A 126 23.40 1.50 22.27
C LEU A 126 24.88 1.09 22.37
N HIS A 127 25.71 1.64 21.47
CA HIS A 127 27.15 1.37 21.38
C HIS A 127 27.92 2.65 21.10
N GLY A 128 29.22 2.64 21.38
CA GLY A 128 30.13 3.65 20.85
C GLY A 128 30.16 3.60 19.32
N GLU A 129 29.84 4.73 18.69
CA GLU A 129 29.88 4.93 17.24
C GLU A 129 31.28 5.36 16.81
N GLY A 130 32.00 4.46 16.13
CA GLY A 130 33.26 4.79 15.46
C GLY A 130 33.02 5.15 13.98
N GLU A 131 33.93 5.90 13.36
CA GLU A 131 33.85 6.26 11.94
C GLU A 131 33.68 5.04 11.03
N LYS A 132 34.31 3.91 11.38
CA LYS A 132 34.17 2.64 10.65
C LYS A 132 32.73 2.11 10.63
N LYS A 133 32.00 2.20 11.74
CA LYS A 133 30.60 1.74 11.83
C LYS A 133 29.67 2.64 11.03
N GLN A 134 29.91 3.95 11.10
CA GLN A 134 29.18 4.94 10.28
C GLN A 134 29.39 4.69 8.79
N LEU A 135 30.64 4.47 8.37
CA LEU A 135 30.98 4.13 6.99
C LEU A 135 30.24 2.88 6.52
N GLN A 136 30.22 1.84 7.34
CA GLN A 136 29.54 0.59 7.04
C GLN A 136 28.02 0.79 6.83
N SER A 137 27.35 1.60 7.66
CA SER A 137 25.94 1.90 7.48
C SER A 137 25.64 2.65 6.19
N LEU A 138 26.51 3.59 5.78
CA LEU A 138 26.41 4.27 4.48
C LEU A 138 26.50 3.26 3.33
N GLN A 139 27.47 2.33 3.41
CA GLN A 139 27.66 1.26 2.43
C GLN A 139 26.44 0.36 2.32
N GLN A 140 25.87 -0.07 3.46
CA GLN A 140 24.70 -0.95 3.51
C GLN A 140 23.45 -0.30 2.90
N VAL A 141 23.14 0.94 3.29
CA VAL A 141 21.97 1.67 2.74
C VAL A 141 22.08 1.79 1.22
N ARG A 142 23.25 2.20 0.73
CA ARG A 142 23.53 2.26 -0.72
C ARG A 142 23.40 0.88 -1.37
N ALA A 143 23.98 -0.15 -0.76
CA ALA A 143 23.98 -1.50 -1.30
C ALA A 143 22.56 -2.07 -1.45
N VAL A 144 21.67 -1.83 -0.49
CA VAL A 144 20.25 -2.23 -0.59
C VAL A 144 19.57 -1.55 -1.78
N GLU A 145 19.71 -0.22 -1.95
CA GLU A 145 19.11 0.49 -3.09
C GLU A 145 19.61 -0.07 -4.43
N LEU A 146 20.92 -0.24 -4.57
CA LEU A 146 21.53 -0.73 -5.81
C LEU A 146 21.19 -2.19 -6.12
N MET A 147 21.11 -3.04 -5.09
CA MET A 147 20.68 -4.42 -5.22
C MET A 147 19.24 -4.48 -5.73
N ILE A 148 18.30 -3.76 -5.08
CA ILE A 148 16.89 -3.73 -5.50
C ILE A 148 16.76 -3.21 -6.94
N ARG A 149 17.46 -2.12 -7.27
CA ARG A 149 17.49 -1.57 -8.63
C ARG A 149 17.94 -2.61 -9.66
N SER A 150 18.97 -3.39 -9.32
CA SER A 150 19.52 -4.42 -10.21
C SER A 150 18.57 -5.59 -10.37
N LEU A 151 17.88 -5.99 -9.30
CA LEU A 151 16.88 -7.07 -9.34
C LEU A 151 15.72 -6.71 -10.25
N ILE A 152 15.25 -5.46 -10.18
CA ILE A 152 14.19 -4.97 -11.06
C ILE A 152 14.69 -4.92 -12.51
N ASN A 153 15.88 -4.39 -12.77
CA ASN A 153 16.45 -4.38 -14.12
C ASN A 153 16.60 -5.80 -14.71
N GLU A 154 17.02 -6.78 -13.91
CA GLU A 154 17.13 -8.18 -14.32
C GLU A 154 15.76 -8.82 -14.61
N ALA A 155 14.73 -8.49 -13.83
CA ALA A 155 13.39 -9.03 -14.00
C ALA A 155 12.76 -8.66 -15.36
N TYR A 156 13.04 -7.45 -15.85
CA TYR A 156 12.46 -6.96 -17.11
C TYR A 156 13.34 -7.18 -18.33
N ARG A 157 14.68 -7.21 -18.19
CA ARG A 157 15.70 -7.40 -19.26
C ARG A 157 15.65 -6.44 -20.45
N ASP A 158 14.57 -5.69 -20.62
CA ASP A 158 14.29 -4.71 -21.66
C ASP A 158 13.87 -3.39 -20.98
N GLN A 159 14.70 -2.35 -21.15
CA GLN A 159 14.45 -1.02 -20.59
C GLN A 159 13.17 -0.37 -21.14
N GLN A 160 12.77 -0.68 -22.37
CA GLN A 160 11.53 -0.15 -22.94
C GLN A 160 10.31 -0.84 -22.34
N ALA A 161 10.39 -2.16 -22.09
CA ALA A 161 9.35 -2.90 -21.39
C ALA A 161 9.19 -2.39 -19.95
N LEU A 162 10.30 -2.19 -19.24
CA LEU A 162 10.34 -1.60 -17.90
C LEU A 162 9.73 -0.19 -17.91
N LEU A 163 10.16 0.69 -18.81
CA LEU A 163 9.63 2.05 -18.93
C LEU A 163 8.10 2.05 -19.14
N ASN A 164 7.60 1.23 -20.06
CA ASN A 164 6.17 1.11 -20.33
C ASN A 164 5.40 0.61 -19.09
N HIS A 165 5.99 -0.32 -18.33
CA HIS A 165 5.40 -0.85 -17.12
C HIS A 165 5.36 0.18 -15.99
N LEU A 166 6.46 0.90 -15.77
CA LEU A 166 6.55 2.00 -14.80
C LEU A 166 5.52 3.10 -15.10
N GLN A 167 5.31 3.42 -16.38
CA GLN A 167 4.31 4.42 -16.78
C GLN A 167 2.87 4.01 -16.44
N LYS A 168 2.57 2.70 -16.44
CA LYS A 168 1.26 2.19 -16.01
C LYS A 168 1.08 2.31 -14.49
N LEU A 169 2.10 1.89 -13.74
CA LEU A 169 2.03 1.86 -12.27
C LEU A 169 2.09 3.25 -11.64
N PHE A 170 2.95 4.13 -12.15
CA PHE A 170 3.25 5.44 -11.54
C PHE A 170 2.75 6.63 -12.35
N GLY A 171 2.23 6.40 -13.56
CA GLY A 171 1.79 7.45 -14.47
C GLY A 171 2.92 8.04 -15.29
N GLN A 172 2.57 8.54 -16.48
CA GLN A 172 3.55 9.12 -17.40
C GLN A 172 4.27 10.33 -16.82
N GLU A 173 3.54 11.23 -16.15
CA GLU A 173 4.13 12.47 -15.58
C GLU A 173 5.22 12.15 -14.54
N ARG A 174 4.95 11.20 -13.64
CA ARG A 174 5.91 10.83 -12.59
C ARG A 174 7.15 10.16 -13.19
N VAL A 175 6.96 9.27 -14.16
CA VAL A 175 8.07 8.63 -14.87
C VAL A 175 8.90 9.63 -15.67
N GLN A 176 8.27 10.64 -16.29
CA GLN A 176 9.00 11.73 -16.94
C GLN A 176 9.80 12.57 -15.95
N ALA A 177 9.30 12.79 -14.73
CA ALA A 177 10.07 13.44 -13.69
C ALA A 177 11.29 12.61 -13.27
N TRP A 178 11.17 11.29 -13.16
CA TRP A 178 12.32 10.41 -12.91
C TRP A 178 13.36 10.49 -14.01
N LEU A 179 12.95 10.42 -15.29
CA LEU A 179 13.87 10.49 -16.43
C LEU A 179 14.69 11.77 -16.49
N ARG A 180 14.19 12.90 -15.95
CA ARG A 180 14.94 14.18 -15.91
C ARG A 180 16.10 14.17 -14.91
N VAL A 181 16.06 13.30 -13.91
CA VAL A 181 17.08 13.21 -12.85
C VAL A 181 17.79 11.86 -12.83
N ALA A 182 17.44 10.96 -13.74
CA ALA A 182 18.04 9.65 -13.89
C ALA A 182 19.41 9.73 -14.58
N ASP A 183 20.30 8.82 -14.20
CA ASP A 183 21.47 8.43 -14.97
C ASP A 183 21.06 7.92 -16.36
N ARG A 184 21.96 8.10 -17.33
CA ARG A 184 21.74 7.65 -18.70
C ARG A 184 21.49 6.13 -18.74
N ASP A 185 20.43 5.73 -19.44
CA ASP A 185 20.02 4.33 -19.65
C ASP A 185 19.65 3.56 -18.37
N ASP A 186 19.39 4.26 -17.24
CA ASP A 186 18.91 3.66 -15.99
C ASP A 186 17.77 4.48 -15.39
N ILE A 187 16.53 4.22 -15.81
CA ILE A 187 15.35 4.96 -15.34
C ILE A 187 15.16 4.88 -13.82
N LEU A 188 15.53 3.75 -13.22
CA LEU A 188 15.34 3.50 -11.79
C LEU A 188 16.30 4.33 -10.93
N SER A 189 17.42 4.81 -11.47
CA SER A 189 18.28 5.77 -10.77
C SER A 189 17.55 7.08 -10.43
N GLY A 190 16.51 7.44 -11.18
CA GLY A 190 15.72 8.65 -11.00
C GLY A 190 14.58 8.52 -9.99
N THR A 191 14.31 7.34 -9.44
CA THR A 191 13.23 7.13 -8.47
C THR A 191 13.63 7.61 -7.07
N LEU A 192 12.63 7.95 -6.24
CA LEU A 192 12.80 7.97 -4.79
C LEU A 192 12.97 6.54 -4.23
N PHE A 193 13.50 6.42 -3.02
CA PHE A 193 13.74 5.11 -2.42
C PHE A 193 12.43 4.39 -2.08
N SER A 194 11.42 5.13 -1.60
CA SER A 194 10.07 4.57 -1.37
C SER A 194 9.44 4.02 -2.64
N GLU A 195 9.64 4.69 -3.79
CA GLU A 195 9.05 4.30 -5.07
C GLU A 195 9.70 3.02 -5.60
N LEU A 196 11.03 2.97 -5.54
CA LEU A 196 11.80 1.77 -5.88
C LEU A 196 11.42 0.59 -4.98
N SER A 197 11.34 0.83 -3.67
CA SER A 197 10.97 -0.19 -2.69
C SER A 197 9.53 -0.66 -2.89
N SER A 198 8.61 0.25 -3.19
CA SER A 198 7.20 -0.07 -3.46
C SER A 198 7.04 -0.94 -4.71
N LEU A 199 7.84 -0.71 -5.75
CA LEU A 199 7.86 -1.57 -6.93
C LEU A 199 8.39 -2.97 -6.58
N PHE A 200 9.45 -3.05 -5.79
CA PHE A 200 10.03 -4.33 -5.37
C PHE A 200 9.10 -5.18 -4.50
N VAL A 201 8.32 -4.55 -3.63
CA VAL A 201 7.41 -5.25 -2.71
C VAL A 201 5.95 -5.23 -3.15
N ASP A 202 5.64 -4.68 -4.33
CA ASP A 202 4.30 -4.71 -4.88
C ASP A 202 3.81 -6.16 -4.95
N LYS A 203 2.53 -6.38 -4.63
CA LYS A 203 1.98 -7.73 -4.50
C LYS A 203 2.18 -8.57 -5.77
N ASN A 204 1.99 -7.97 -6.94
CA ASN A 204 2.08 -8.68 -8.21
C ASN A 204 3.55 -8.82 -8.64
N GLU A 205 4.32 -7.74 -8.52
CA GLU A 205 5.76 -7.74 -8.83
C GLU A 205 6.52 -8.76 -7.99
N TYR A 206 6.29 -8.73 -6.68
CA TYR A 206 6.92 -9.64 -5.73
C TYR A 206 6.57 -11.09 -6.03
N ALA A 207 5.28 -11.39 -6.26
CA ALA A 207 4.86 -12.75 -6.58
C ALA A 207 5.46 -13.26 -7.89
N ALA A 208 5.56 -12.39 -8.90
CA ALA A 208 6.06 -12.75 -10.24
C ALA A 208 7.59 -12.93 -10.28
N HIS A 209 8.34 -12.07 -9.58
CA HIS A 209 9.79 -11.94 -9.80
C HIS A 209 10.65 -12.26 -8.58
N TYR A 210 10.21 -11.90 -7.37
CA TYR A 210 11.11 -11.85 -6.21
C TYR A 210 10.80 -12.91 -5.14
N SER A 211 9.57 -13.41 -5.07
CA SER A 211 9.15 -14.43 -4.10
C SER A 211 10.07 -15.66 -4.08
N PRO A 212 10.53 -16.22 -5.22
CA PRO A 212 11.44 -17.37 -5.22
C PRO A 212 12.79 -17.10 -4.54
N LEU A 213 13.24 -15.84 -4.46
CA LEU A 213 14.49 -15.48 -3.78
C LEU A 213 14.37 -15.64 -2.26
N TYR A 214 13.16 -15.47 -1.72
CA TYR A 214 12.92 -15.40 -0.27
C TYR A 214 12.10 -16.57 0.28
N GLN A 215 11.52 -17.41 -0.58
CA GLN A 215 10.55 -18.43 -0.17
C GLN A 215 11.10 -19.38 0.91
N TYR A 216 12.36 -19.78 0.80
CA TYR A 216 12.94 -20.83 1.66
C TYR A 216 13.93 -20.33 2.72
N THR A 217 14.27 -19.02 2.72
CA THR A 217 15.22 -18.51 3.71
C THR A 217 14.63 -18.57 5.13
N PRO A 218 15.41 -18.87 6.17
CA PRO A 218 14.96 -18.71 7.56
C PRO A 218 14.84 -17.23 7.98
N LEU A 219 15.37 -16.31 7.17
CA LEU A 219 15.31 -14.86 7.40
C LEU A 219 13.94 -14.28 7.00
N LEU A 220 13.72 -13.01 7.28
CA LEU A 220 12.51 -12.23 7.06
C LEU A 220 11.29 -12.73 7.85
N SER A 221 11.51 -13.28 9.05
CA SER A 221 10.48 -13.87 9.93
C SER A 221 9.81 -12.90 10.91
N PHE A 222 10.24 -11.64 10.94
CA PHE A 222 9.72 -10.61 11.84
C PHE A 222 8.19 -10.47 11.78
N MET A 223 7.62 -10.57 10.58
CA MET A 223 6.18 -10.73 10.35
C MET A 223 5.88 -12.14 9.81
N SER A 224 4.62 -12.56 9.88
CA SER A 224 4.17 -13.87 9.37
C SER A 224 4.32 -14.02 7.85
N ASP A 225 4.45 -12.90 7.13
CA ASP A 225 4.62 -12.83 5.69
C ASP A 225 5.92 -12.09 5.37
N LYS A 226 6.80 -12.72 4.56
CA LYS A 226 8.13 -12.19 4.26
C LYS A 226 8.08 -10.87 3.50
N ARG A 227 7.11 -10.69 2.61
CA ARG A 227 6.90 -9.43 1.88
C ARG A 227 6.51 -8.32 2.84
N LYS A 228 5.67 -8.60 3.85
CA LYS A 228 5.36 -7.64 4.92
C LYS A 228 6.57 -7.31 5.79
N THR A 229 7.45 -8.28 6.07
CA THR A 229 8.75 -8.01 6.71
C THR A 229 9.62 -7.09 5.85
N LEU A 230 9.72 -7.35 4.53
CA LEU A 230 10.46 -6.50 3.59
C LEU A 230 9.93 -5.06 3.56
N ILE A 231 8.61 -4.87 3.42
CA ILE A 231 7.98 -3.54 3.47
C ILE A 231 8.41 -2.78 4.72
N THR A 232 8.34 -3.48 5.85
CA THR A 232 8.64 -2.94 7.17
C THR A 232 10.11 -2.51 7.30
N PHE A 233 11.05 -3.34 6.83
CA PHE A 233 12.48 -3.03 6.90
C PHE A 233 12.89 -1.95 5.89
N LEU A 234 12.33 -1.97 4.68
CA LEU A 234 12.59 -0.97 3.66
C LEU A 234 12.06 0.41 4.06
N ASP A 235 10.92 0.50 4.74
CA ASP A 235 10.43 1.79 5.24
C ASP A 235 11.34 2.38 6.33
N ASP A 236 11.88 1.54 7.22
CA ASP A 236 12.87 1.99 8.21
C ASP A 236 14.18 2.42 7.51
N ILE A 237 14.65 1.68 6.50
CA ILE A 237 15.84 2.05 5.71
C ILE A 237 15.62 3.39 4.99
N ARG A 238 14.43 3.64 4.44
CA ARG A 238 14.06 4.92 3.82
C ARG A 238 14.26 6.09 4.78
N ALA A 239 13.75 5.97 6.01
CA ALA A 239 13.89 7.01 7.02
C ALA A 239 15.37 7.28 7.37
N ILE A 240 16.17 6.22 7.49
CA ILE A 240 17.61 6.30 7.76
C ILE A 240 18.36 6.94 6.57
N ARG A 241 18.05 6.53 5.35
CA ARG A 241 18.60 7.09 4.11
C ARG A 241 18.30 8.58 3.99
N ASN A 242 17.08 9.01 4.29
CA ASN A 242 16.72 10.43 4.23
C ASN A 242 17.53 11.25 5.25
N ARG A 243 17.74 10.72 6.46
CA ARG A 243 18.63 11.35 7.45
C ARG A 243 20.05 11.53 6.90
N LEU A 244 20.59 10.50 6.26
CA LEU A 244 21.92 10.52 5.63
C LEU A 244 22.02 11.48 4.45
N ALA A 245 20.98 11.56 3.61
CA ALA A 245 20.91 12.48 2.48
C ALA A 245 20.96 13.95 2.93
N HIS A 246 20.40 14.29 4.10
CA HIS A 246 20.53 15.62 4.71
C HIS A 246 21.82 15.80 5.53
N HIS A 247 22.88 15.04 5.23
CA HIS A 247 24.20 15.10 5.89
C HIS A 247 24.19 14.89 7.40
N LYS A 248 23.14 14.25 7.95
CA LYS A 248 23.09 13.89 9.37
C LYS A 248 23.76 12.53 9.57
N ARG A 249 24.36 12.33 10.74
CA ARG A 249 24.89 11.02 11.16
C ARG A 249 23.73 10.11 11.57
N VAL A 250 23.91 8.80 11.35
CA VAL A 250 23.01 7.79 11.91
C VAL A 250 23.32 7.57 13.39
N THR A 251 22.30 7.25 14.18
CA THR A 251 22.49 6.90 15.59
C THR A 251 23.03 5.48 15.73
N SER A 252 23.57 5.13 16.90
CA SER A 252 24.02 3.75 17.18
C SER A 252 22.91 2.70 17.02
N VAL A 253 21.67 3.09 17.28
CA VAL A 253 20.49 2.25 17.10
C VAL A 253 20.18 2.05 15.61
N GLN A 254 20.22 3.13 14.82
CA GLN A 254 20.03 3.08 13.38
C GLN A 254 21.13 2.28 12.68
N THR A 255 22.39 2.43 13.11
CA THR A 255 23.52 1.60 12.67
C THR A 255 23.23 0.11 12.90
N ALA A 256 22.78 -0.26 14.11
CA ALA A 256 22.44 -1.64 14.43
C ALA A 256 21.25 -2.15 13.58
N LEU A 257 20.19 -1.35 13.43
CA LEU A 257 19.04 -1.71 12.60
C LEU A 257 19.43 -1.96 11.14
N VAL A 258 20.22 -1.07 10.53
CA VAL A 258 20.69 -1.24 9.14
C VAL A 258 21.53 -2.51 9.01
N ASN A 259 22.35 -2.86 10.00
CA ASN A 259 23.08 -4.12 9.97
C ASN A 259 22.13 -5.32 9.85
N TYR A 260 21.14 -5.42 10.75
CA TYR A 260 20.15 -6.50 10.70
C TYR A 260 19.37 -6.50 9.40
N TYR A 261 18.87 -5.35 8.95
CA TYR A 261 18.06 -5.27 7.73
C TYR A 261 18.87 -5.62 6.48
N TYR A 262 20.11 -5.16 6.39
CA TYR A 262 20.97 -5.48 5.25
C TYR A 262 21.14 -6.99 5.11
N GLU A 263 21.49 -7.69 6.20
CA GLU A 263 21.65 -9.15 6.17
C GLU A 263 20.35 -9.87 5.84
N GLU A 264 19.25 -9.50 6.50
CA GLU A 264 17.92 -10.10 6.29
C GLU A 264 17.44 -10.00 4.82
N ILE A 265 17.80 -8.91 4.14
CA ILE A 265 17.38 -8.64 2.75
C ILE A 265 18.40 -9.18 1.74
N ALA A 266 19.71 -8.98 1.98
CA ALA A 266 20.76 -9.25 1.01
C ALA A 266 21.26 -10.70 1.05
N ALA A 267 21.29 -11.36 2.22
CA ALA A 267 21.80 -12.74 2.31
C ALA A 267 21.01 -13.74 1.44
N PRO A 268 19.66 -13.71 1.40
CA PRO A 268 18.91 -14.59 0.49
C PRO A 268 19.18 -14.32 -1.00
N VAL A 269 19.49 -13.08 -1.36
CA VAL A 269 19.86 -12.70 -2.73
C VAL A 269 21.28 -13.16 -3.06
N GLN A 270 22.20 -13.05 -2.11
CA GLN A 270 23.57 -13.56 -2.23
C GLN A 270 23.57 -15.08 -2.40
N GLU A 271 22.80 -15.81 -1.59
CA GLU A 271 22.60 -17.26 -1.75
C GLU A 271 22.03 -17.60 -3.14
N ALA A 272 21.02 -16.83 -3.60
CA ALA A 272 20.48 -17.01 -4.95
C ALA A 272 21.50 -16.74 -6.06
N PHE A 273 22.41 -15.80 -5.87
CA PHE A 273 23.49 -15.50 -6.80
C PHE A 273 24.52 -16.63 -6.84
N ASP A 274 24.94 -17.12 -5.66
CA ASP A 274 25.91 -18.20 -5.53
C ASP A 274 25.37 -19.51 -6.16
N GLU A 275 24.06 -19.72 -6.10
CA GLU A 275 23.35 -20.82 -6.75
C GLU A 275 23.04 -20.58 -8.25
N GLY A 276 23.34 -19.39 -8.78
CA GLY A 276 23.07 -19.01 -10.16
C GLY A 276 21.59 -18.80 -10.51
N ARG A 277 20.72 -18.64 -9.51
CA ARG A 277 19.28 -18.34 -9.68
C ARG A 277 19.03 -16.88 -10.08
N VAL A 278 19.97 -15.99 -9.80
CA VAL A 278 19.93 -14.56 -10.14
C VAL A 278 21.32 -14.08 -10.54
N ALA A 279 21.43 -13.09 -11.43
CA ALA A 279 22.72 -12.52 -11.83
C ALA A 279 23.18 -11.37 -10.92
N VAL A 280 22.27 -10.79 -10.14
CA VAL A 280 22.58 -9.74 -9.15
C VAL A 280 23.43 -10.27 -8.01
N ASN A 281 24.62 -9.70 -7.81
CA ASN A 281 25.50 -9.96 -6.68
C ASN A 281 25.45 -8.79 -5.67
N PRO A 282 24.85 -8.97 -4.47
CA PRO A 282 24.79 -7.93 -3.44
C PRO A 282 26.16 -7.42 -2.94
N ASP A 283 27.15 -8.31 -2.79
CA ASP A 283 28.48 -7.95 -2.27
C ASP A 283 29.19 -6.92 -3.16
N ARG A 284 28.95 -6.95 -4.47
CA ARG A 284 29.50 -5.94 -5.41
C ARG A 284 29.07 -4.51 -5.11
N TYR A 285 27.98 -4.31 -4.37
CA TYR A 285 27.50 -2.97 -4.02
C TYR A 285 27.98 -2.49 -2.65
N PHE A 286 28.55 -3.38 -1.84
CA PHE A 286 28.94 -3.10 -0.46
C PHE A 286 30.26 -2.32 -0.37
N ASP A 287 31.27 -2.68 -1.15
CA ASP A 287 32.64 -2.15 -1.05
C ASP A 287 32.84 -0.77 -1.70
N ALA A 288 31.93 0.17 -1.42
CA ALA A 288 32.03 1.55 -1.93
C ALA A 288 33.06 2.37 -1.15
N SER A 289 33.87 3.15 -1.87
CA SER A 289 34.80 4.12 -1.29
C SER A 289 34.09 5.35 -0.71
N ASP A 290 34.77 6.10 0.16
CA ASP A 290 34.25 7.36 0.74
C ASP A 290 33.81 8.36 -0.35
N ALA A 291 34.55 8.44 -1.45
CA ALA A 291 34.24 9.32 -2.56
C ALA A 291 32.95 8.89 -3.28
N GLU A 292 32.75 7.59 -3.49
CA GLU A 292 31.54 7.05 -4.09
C GLU A 292 30.32 7.23 -3.20
N LEU A 293 30.47 7.05 -1.89
CA LEU A 293 29.40 7.27 -0.92
C LEU A 293 29.00 8.73 -0.85
N ARG A 294 29.98 9.65 -0.78
CA ARG A 294 29.71 11.09 -0.82
C ARG A 294 28.94 11.47 -2.08
N ARG A 295 29.40 11.03 -3.25
CA ARG A 295 28.72 11.28 -4.53
C ARG A 295 27.29 10.74 -4.52
N TYR A 296 27.10 9.50 -4.06
CA TYR A 296 25.78 8.87 -4.00
C TYR A 296 24.81 9.64 -3.08
N PHE A 297 25.23 10.01 -1.87
CA PHE A 297 24.36 10.75 -0.94
C PHE A 297 24.14 12.22 -1.36
N THR A 298 25.09 12.85 -2.05
CA THR A 298 24.87 14.15 -2.70
C THR A 298 23.81 14.05 -3.80
N GLN A 299 23.89 13.04 -4.68
CA GLN A 299 22.87 12.80 -5.70
C GLN A 299 21.51 12.47 -5.06
N ALA A 300 21.50 11.72 -3.95
CA ALA A 300 20.27 11.44 -3.21
C ALA A 300 19.63 12.73 -2.66
N ALA A 301 20.42 13.65 -2.11
CA ALA A 301 19.95 14.95 -1.64
C ALA A 301 19.38 15.80 -2.78
N GLU A 302 20.10 15.90 -3.91
CA GLU A 302 19.62 16.62 -5.10
C GLU A 302 18.31 16.03 -5.65
N LYS A 303 18.15 14.70 -5.61
CA LYS A 303 16.89 14.05 -5.99
C LYS A 303 15.73 14.43 -5.08
N LEU A 304 15.95 14.49 -3.76
CA LEU A 304 14.93 14.94 -2.80
C LEU A 304 14.52 16.40 -3.07
N ASP A 305 15.50 17.28 -3.30
CA ASP A 305 15.24 18.69 -3.62
C ASP A 305 14.41 18.87 -4.90
N ARG A 306 14.64 18.02 -5.92
CA ARG A 306 13.96 18.11 -7.22
C ARG A 306 12.60 17.41 -7.28
N LEU A 307 12.44 16.28 -6.58
CA LEU A 307 11.25 15.43 -6.66
C LEU A 307 10.32 15.57 -5.46
N GLY A 308 10.73 16.32 -4.43
CA GLY A 308 10.09 16.39 -3.12
C GLY A 308 10.68 15.38 -2.13
N ASP A 309 10.58 15.69 -0.83
CA ASP A 309 11.05 14.80 0.22
C ASP A 309 10.41 13.41 0.11
N ASP A 310 11.19 12.37 0.38
CA ASP A 310 10.74 10.98 0.34
C ASP A 310 9.99 10.60 1.62
N ILE A 311 8.87 11.29 1.85
CA ILE A 311 7.96 11.11 3.00
C ILE A 311 6.91 10.03 2.77
N GLY A 312 6.81 9.51 1.55
CA GLY A 312 5.87 8.44 1.21
C GLY A 312 6.29 7.12 1.84
N GLU A 313 5.36 6.46 2.52
CA GLU A 313 5.56 5.09 3.01
C GLU A 313 5.76 4.11 1.84
N VAL A 314 6.52 3.04 2.09
CA VAL A 314 6.64 1.93 1.15
C VAL A 314 5.27 1.24 0.99
N LYS A 315 4.71 1.29 -0.22
CA LYS A 315 3.36 0.82 -0.52
C LYS A 315 3.35 -0.67 -0.81
N ASP A 316 2.34 -1.36 -0.29
CA ASP A 316 2.18 -2.80 -0.47
C ASP A 316 1.36 -3.18 -1.73
N ILE A 317 0.70 -2.21 -2.36
CA ILE A 317 -0.04 -2.36 -3.62
C ILE A 317 0.11 -1.07 -4.44
N LEU A 318 0.61 -1.19 -5.66
CA LEU A 318 0.57 -0.14 -6.67
C LEU A 318 -0.69 -0.32 -7.53
N VAL A 319 -1.51 0.73 -7.63
CA VAL A 319 -2.75 0.71 -8.43
C VAL A 319 -2.48 1.44 -9.74
N GLU A 320 -2.79 0.80 -10.88
CA GLU A 320 -2.63 1.38 -12.22
C GLU A 320 -3.39 2.72 -12.33
N GLN A 321 -2.69 3.78 -12.77
CA GLN A 321 -3.24 5.15 -12.70
C GLN A 321 -4.41 5.42 -13.66
N SER A 322 -4.66 4.57 -14.65
CA SER A 322 -5.77 4.74 -15.59
C SER A 322 -7.15 4.69 -14.94
N GLU A 323 -7.29 4.12 -13.74
CA GLU A 323 -8.57 4.10 -13.00
C GLU A 323 -8.91 5.40 -12.24
N LYS A 324 -7.96 6.34 -12.08
CA LYS A 324 -8.09 7.44 -11.10
C LYS A 324 -8.64 8.76 -11.64
N LEU A 325 -8.66 9.03 -12.95
CA LEU A 325 -9.12 10.34 -13.44
C LEU A 325 -10.65 10.50 -13.49
N ASP A 326 -11.43 9.43 -13.62
CA ASP A 326 -12.90 9.54 -13.75
C ASP A 326 -13.66 9.68 -12.43
N LYS A 327 -13.01 9.42 -11.29
CA LYS A 327 -13.66 9.43 -9.96
C LYS A 327 -13.46 10.72 -9.16
N ILE A 328 -12.84 11.77 -9.73
CA ILE A 328 -12.47 12.99 -8.98
C ILE A 328 -13.63 14.01 -8.87
N LYS A 329 -14.84 13.74 -9.40
CA LYS A 329 -15.95 14.71 -9.36
C LYS A 329 -17.13 14.41 -8.42
N THR A 330 -17.15 13.32 -7.66
CA THR A 330 -18.31 13.03 -6.79
C THR A 330 -17.93 12.30 -5.50
N ASP A 331 -18.46 12.83 -4.40
CA ASP A 331 -18.56 12.29 -3.03
C ASP A 331 -17.43 12.55 -2.01
N THR A 332 -17.60 13.69 -1.31
CA THR A 332 -16.92 14.14 -0.08
C THR A 332 -17.27 13.35 1.19
N GLY A 333 -17.75 12.11 1.12
CA GLY A 333 -18.19 11.33 2.29
C GLY A 333 -17.30 10.15 2.68
N PHE A 334 -16.48 9.63 1.76
CA PHE A 334 -15.76 8.35 1.93
C PHE A 334 -14.27 8.50 2.31
N LEU A 335 -13.77 9.74 2.40
CA LEU A 335 -12.34 10.06 2.44
C LEU A 335 -11.63 9.92 3.81
N ARG A 336 -12.20 9.22 4.80
CA ARG A 336 -11.58 9.14 6.15
C ARG A 336 -11.02 7.79 6.58
N LYS A 337 -11.04 6.74 5.74
CA LYS A 337 -10.58 5.42 6.22
C LYS A 337 -9.56 4.62 5.40
N ASN A 338 -9.17 5.01 4.19
CA ASN A 338 -8.07 4.35 3.45
C ASN A 338 -7.44 5.29 2.41
N MET A 339 -6.85 6.42 2.85
CA MET A 339 -6.25 7.37 1.92
C MET A 339 -4.78 7.04 1.64
N VAL A 340 -4.55 6.29 0.55
CA VAL A 340 -3.28 6.23 -0.17
C VAL A 340 -3.14 7.53 -0.96
N TRP A 341 -2.33 8.47 -0.48
CA TRP A 341 -1.92 9.62 -1.28
C TRP A 341 -1.11 9.12 -2.48
N VAL A 342 -1.67 9.28 -3.67
CA VAL A 342 -0.90 9.38 -4.92
C VAL A 342 -0.93 10.86 -5.25
N ILE A 343 0.18 11.53 -4.98
CA ILE A 343 0.36 12.95 -5.27
C ILE A 343 0.28 13.11 -6.79
N ALA A 344 -0.72 13.88 -7.24
CA ALA A 344 -0.79 14.43 -8.58
C ALA A 344 -0.61 15.94 -8.45
N GLY A 345 0.38 16.50 -9.16
CA GLY A 345 0.55 17.94 -9.38
C GLY A 345 1.05 18.75 -8.19
N ILE A 346 2.23 19.35 -8.33
CA ILE A 346 2.72 20.40 -7.43
C ILE A 346 1.74 21.58 -7.47
N ALA A 347 1.01 21.78 -6.38
CA ALA A 347 0.44 23.06 -6.00
C ALA A 347 0.69 23.25 -4.50
N VAL A 348 1.30 24.39 -4.18
CA VAL A 348 1.72 24.84 -2.85
C VAL A 348 0.64 24.59 -1.79
N LEU A 349 0.95 23.72 -0.83
CA LEU A 349 0.47 23.82 0.55
C LEU A 349 1.68 23.99 1.47
N ILE A 350 2.29 25.17 1.43
CA ILE A 350 2.89 25.73 2.63
C ILE A 350 1.71 26.20 3.49
N VAL A 351 1.17 25.31 4.34
CA VAL A 351 0.65 25.62 5.69
C VAL A 351 0.53 24.27 6.43
N GLY A 352 1.46 23.98 7.37
CA GLY A 352 1.16 23.02 8.46
C GLY A 352 2.26 22.08 8.95
N SER A 353 3.44 21.99 8.32
CA SER A 353 4.49 21.04 8.78
C SER A 353 5.94 21.47 8.54
N LEU A 354 6.16 22.74 8.21
CA LEU A 354 7.47 23.39 8.34
C LEU A 354 7.28 24.55 9.33
N LEU A 355 7.72 24.40 10.59
CA LEU A 355 8.17 25.46 11.51
C LEU A 355 8.36 24.86 12.93
N THR A 356 9.50 24.20 13.15
CA THR A 356 10.37 24.48 14.30
C THR A 356 11.77 24.02 13.92
N PHE A 357 12.57 24.94 13.39
CA PHE A 357 14.02 25.06 13.54
C PHE A 357 14.45 26.19 12.60
N SER A 358 14.41 27.42 13.12
CA SER A 358 15.03 28.58 12.49
C SER A 358 16.26 29.00 13.29
N THR A 359 17.37 29.15 12.57
CA THR A 359 18.59 29.98 12.75
C THR A 359 19.67 29.22 11.97
N SER A 360 20.22 29.65 10.83
CA SER A 360 20.56 31.01 10.40
C SER A 360 20.67 31.11 8.85
N THR A 361 20.14 32.22 8.33
CA THR A 361 20.62 33.07 7.21
C THR A 361 21.13 32.49 5.88
N ARG A 362 20.35 32.80 4.82
CA ARG A 362 20.70 33.34 3.47
C ARG A 362 21.69 32.52 2.61
N THR A 363 21.40 32.23 1.34
CA THR A 363 21.21 33.22 0.28
C THR A 363 20.37 32.69 -0.90
N LEU A 364 19.50 33.57 -1.39
CA LEU A 364 18.82 33.54 -2.68
C LEU A 364 19.83 33.50 -3.84
N VAL A 365 19.58 32.67 -4.85
CA VAL A 365 20.15 32.86 -6.19
C VAL A 365 19.03 32.72 -7.22
N ASN A 366 18.69 33.83 -7.86
CA ASN A 366 17.96 33.87 -9.13
C ASN A 366 18.78 33.14 -10.20
N THR A 367 18.14 32.35 -11.06
CA THR A 367 18.56 32.29 -12.47
C THR A 367 17.36 32.02 -13.36
N GLU A 368 17.04 33.05 -14.13
CA GLU A 368 16.22 33.08 -15.32
C GLU A 368 17.07 32.60 -16.51
N VAL A 369 16.44 32.01 -17.55
CA VAL A 369 17.03 31.61 -18.86
C VAL A 369 17.85 30.30 -18.79
N ILE A 370 17.56 29.24 -19.57
CA ILE A 370 17.84 29.10 -21.02
C ILE A 370 16.75 28.29 -21.75
N ARG A 371 16.19 28.94 -22.77
CA ARG A 371 15.49 28.37 -23.93
C ARG A 371 16.55 28.25 -25.03
N SER A 372 16.97 27.04 -25.38
CA SER A 372 17.37 26.60 -26.73
C SER A 372 18.14 25.28 -26.59
N ASP A 373 17.63 24.23 -27.22
CA ASP A 373 18.39 23.29 -28.06
C ASP A 373 17.43 22.15 -28.46
N VAL A 374 16.47 22.52 -29.31
CA VAL A 374 15.71 21.59 -30.15
C VAL A 374 16.08 21.94 -31.59
N SER A 375 17.31 21.60 -31.98
CA SER A 375 17.70 21.47 -33.38
C SER A 375 19.09 20.84 -33.46
N ASP A 376 19.21 19.52 -33.26
CA ASP A 376 20.35 18.74 -33.81
C ASP A 376 20.18 17.21 -33.70
N VAL A 377 18.98 16.70 -34.03
CA VAL A 377 18.77 15.26 -34.34
C VAL A 377 18.19 15.10 -35.76
N GLY A 378 18.49 16.06 -36.65
CA GLY A 378 17.95 16.13 -38.01
C GLY A 378 18.84 15.57 -39.12
N LYS A 379 19.99 14.94 -38.81
CA LYS A 379 20.99 14.59 -39.84
C LYS A 379 21.66 13.22 -39.68
N ILE A 380 20.92 12.14 -39.42
CA ILE A 380 21.35 10.77 -39.80
C ILE A 380 20.14 9.87 -40.13
N VAL A 381 19.31 10.23 -41.12
CA VAL A 381 18.51 9.24 -41.89
C VAL A 381 18.25 9.81 -43.29
N SER A 382 19.29 9.89 -44.13
CA SER A 382 19.12 10.12 -45.57
C SER A 382 19.61 8.88 -46.30
N GLY A 383 18.71 7.91 -46.52
CA GLY A 383 19.11 6.67 -47.20
C GLY A 383 18.10 5.52 -47.29
N VAL A 384 16.83 5.66 -46.92
CA VAL A 384 15.83 4.59 -47.16
C VAL A 384 14.63 5.17 -47.89
N LYS A 385 14.46 4.78 -49.16
CA LYS A 385 13.24 5.08 -49.93
C LYS A 385 12.08 4.34 -49.25
N LYS A 386 11.10 5.07 -48.73
CA LYS A 386 9.78 4.52 -48.37
C LYS A 386 8.94 4.45 -49.64
N GLU A 387 8.73 3.25 -50.16
CA GLU A 387 7.70 3.02 -51.17
C GLU A 387 6.41 2.60 -50.47
N THR A 388 5.33 3.34 -50.71
CA THR A 388 3.97 2.95 -50.26
C THR A 388 3.49 1.81 -51.14
N SER A 389 3.14 0.68 -50.55
CA SER A 389 2.67 -0.51 -51.26
C SER A 389 1.13 -0.58 -51.25
N SER A 390 0.52 -1.02 -52.37
CA SER A 390 -0.93 -1.29 -52.43
C SER A 390 -1.34 -2.62 -51.77
N ASP A 391 -0.36 -3.47 -51.43
CA ASP A 391 -0.58 -4.71 -50.67
C ASP A 391 -0.45 -4.41 -49.16
N PRO A 392 -1.54 -4.60 -48.36
CA PRO A 392 -1.55 -4.28 -46.93
C PRO A 392 -0.49 -5.03 -46.12
N ARG A 393 -0.14 -6.27 -46.51
CA ARG A 393 0.86 -7.07 -45.79
C ARG A 393 2.27 -6.55 -46.02
N LYS A 394 2.55 -6.10 -47.24
CA LYS A 394 3.83 -5.44 -47.58
C LYS A 394 3.94 -4.08 -46.92
N GLU A 395 2.84 -3.33 -46.83
CA GLU A 395 2.84 -2.04 -46.14
C GLU A 395 3.11 -2.19 -44.64
N LEU A 396 2.56 -3.23 -43.98
CA LEU A 396 2.91 -3.60 -42.60
C LEU A 396 4.41 -3.89 -42.45
N ALA A 397 4.99 -4.68 -43.36
CA ALA A 397 6.42 -4.97 -43.34
C ALA A 397 7.28 -3.72 -43.55
N ASN A 398 6.87 -2.81 -44.45
CA ASN A 398 7.56 -1.55 -44.73
C ASN A 398 7.60 -0.61 -43.51
N ILE A 399 6.63 -0.72 -42.61
CA ILE A 399 6.59 0.04 -41.35
C ILE A 399 7.12 -0.77 -40.15
N GLY A 400 7.73 -1.93 -40.40
CA GLY A 400 8.39 -2.75 -39.40
C GLY A 400 7.45 -3.60 -38.53
N ILE A 401 6.22 -3.87 -38.99
CA ILE A 401 5.22 -4.65 -38.25
C ILE A 401 5.05 -6.01 -38.92
N ALA A 402 5.26 -7.09 -38.16
CA ALA A 402 5.10 -8.45 -38.67
C ALA A 402 3.63 -8.87 -38.73
N TRP A 403 3.27 -9.72 -39.70
CA TRP A 403 1.91 -10.25 -39.86
C TRP A 403 1.66 -11.39 -38.86
N ASP A 404 1.25 -11.06 -37.63
CA ASP A 404 0.94 -12.05 -36.58
C ASP A 404 -0.16 -11.61 -35.61
N GLU A 405 -0.67 -12.57 -34.84
CA GLU A 405 -1.77 -12.40 -33.87
C GLU A 405 -1.45 -11.38 -32.77
N LYS A 406 -0.18 -11.32 -32.34
CA LYS A 406 0.24 -10.39 -31.29
C LYS A 406 0.16 -8.95 -31.80
N ASN A 407 0.64 -8.69 -33.02
CA ASN A 407 0.69 -7.35 -33.57
C ASN A 407 -0.68 -6.77 -33.92
N ILE A 408 -1.62 -7.59 -34.42
CA ILE A 408 -3.01 -7.13 -34.63
C ILE A 408 -3.69 -6.83 -33.28
N ARG A 409 -3.51 -7.69 -32.27
CA ARG A 409 -4.07 -7.45 -30.93
C ARG A 409 -3.49 -6.18 -30.32
N ASP A 410 -2.18 -6.03 -30.36
CA ASP A 410 -1.47 -4.85 -29.88
C ASP A 410 -1.92 -3.56 -30.61
N ALA A 411 -2.21 -3.64 -31.92
CA ALA A 411 -2.73 -2.52 -32.70
C ALA A 411 -4.15 -2.12 -32.28
N ILE A 412 -5.04 -3.11 -32.05
CA ILE A 412 -6.39 -2.88 -31.51
C ILE A 412 -6.30 -2.26 -30.09
N ASP A 413 -5.44 -2.82 -29.22
CA ASP A 413 -5.22 -2.38 -27.84
C ASP A 413 -4.60 -0.98 -27.73
N ARG A 414 -3.88 -0.51 -28.77
CA ARG A 414 -3.35 0.87 -28.89
C ARG A 414 -4.23 1.82 -29.68
N GLY A 415 -5.26 1.31 -30.38
CA GLY A 415 -6.16 2.12 -31.19
C GLY A 415 -5.49 2.64 -32.46
N ASP A 416 -4.47 1.93 -32.96
CA ASP A 416 -3.76 2.29 -34.19
C ASP A 416 -4.61 1.90 -35.40
N THR A 417 -5.57 2.75 -35.74
CA THR A 417 -6.56 2.51 -36.80
C THR A 417 -5.91 2.26 -38.16
N ARG A 418 -4.75 2.85 -38.43
CA ARG A 418 -3.98 2.61 -39.66
C ARG A 418 -3.45 1.18 -39.71
N VAL A 419 -2.80 0.72 -38.65
CA VAL A 419 -2.25 -0.64 -38.58
C VAL A 419 -3.36 -1.68 -38.52
N VAL A 420 -4.42 -1.42 -37.73
CA VAL A 420 -5.61 -2.29 -37.69
C VAL A 420 -6.23 -2.39 -39.08
N GLY A 421 -6.33 -1.27 -39.82
CA GLY A 421 -6.84 -1.25 -41.20
C GLY A 421 -6.04 -2.16 -42.11
N LEU A 422 -4.71 -2.06 -42.08
CA LEU A 422 -3.83 -2.91 -42.89
C LEU A 422 -3.98 -4.41 -42.56
N PHE A 423 -4.17 -4.76 -41.28
CA PHE A 423 -4.46 -6.14 -40.88
C PHE A 423 -5.84 -6.61 -41.36
N MET A 424 -6.87 -5.77 -41.26
CA MET A 424 -8.22 -6.09 -41.71
C MET A 424 -8.27 -6.24 -43.24
N ASP A 425 -7.71 -5.29 -43.97
CA ASP A 425 -7.65 -5.27 -45.44
C ASP A 425 -6.83 -6.45 -45.99
N GLY A 426 -5.81 -6.89 -45.25
CA GLY A 426 -5.02 -8.09 -45.58
C GLY A 426 -5.70 -9.42 -45.19
N GLY A 427 -6.90 -9.38 -44.59
CA GLY A 427 -7.71 -10.54 -44.24
C GLY A 427 -7.30 -11.27 -42.95
N MET A 428 -6.67 -10.59 -41.98
CA MET A 428 -6.33 -11.19 -40.69
C MET A 428 -7.58 -11.45 -39.85
N GLY A 429 -7.75 -12.69 -39.38
CA GLY A 429 -8.79 -13.05 -38.42
C GLY A 429 -8.58 -12.36 -37.07
N TRP A 430 -9.67 -12.05 -36.36
CA TRP A 430 -9.59 -11.44 -35.04
C TRP A 430 -10.59 -12.06 -34.06
N LYS A 431 -10.21 -12.08 -32.78
CA LYS A 431 -11.05 -12.66 -31.72
C LYS A 431 -11.75 -11.56 -30.96
N LEU A 432 -13.00 -11.81 -30.53
CA LEU A 432 -13.82 -10.81 -29.85
C LEU A 432 -13.12 -10.24 -28.60
N TYR A 433 -12.30 -11.06 -27.93
CA TYR A 433 -11.56 -10.59 -26.76
C TYR A 433 -10.45 -9.58 -27.05
N TYR A 434 -9.99 -9.43 -28.30
CA TYR A 434 -9.05 -8.36 -28.67
C TYR A 434 -9.70 -6.98 -28.52
N ALA A 435 -11.03 -6.90 -28.66
CA ALA A 435 -11.76 -5.64 -28.60
C ALA A 435 -12.13 -5.21 -27.17
N GLU A 436 -11.85 -6.01 -26.14
CA GLU A 436 -12.29 -5.75 -24.76
C GLU A 436 -11.81 -4.41 -24.22
N LYS A 437 -10.51 -4.15 -24.35
CA LYS A 437 -9.93 -2.88 -23.93
C LYS A 437 -10.49 -1.72 -24.74
N ALA A 438 -10.58 -1.88 -26.06
CA ALA A 438 -11.15 -0.87 -26.95
C ALA A 438 -12.62 -0.55 -26.59
N LEU A 439 -13.41 -1.55 -26.18
CA LEU A 439 -14.80 -1.42 -25.74
C LEU A 439 -14.96 -0.72 -24.39
N LEU A 440 -14.02 -0.92 -23.46
CA LEU A 440 -13.99 -0.21 -22.18
C LEU A 440 -13.54 1.25 -22.36
N ASP A 441 -12.53 1.46 -23.21
CA ASP A 441 -11.97 2.78 -23.54
C ASP A 441 -12.82 3.55 -24.58
N ASP A 442 -13.97 3.00 -24.99
CA ASP A 442 -14.90 3.54 -25.99
C ASP A 442 -14.23 4.05 -27.28
N ARG A 443 -13.27 3.28 -27.82
CA ARG A 443 -12.48 3.66 -29.00
C ARG A 443 -13.26 3.50 -30.30
N GLN A 444 -14.13 4.47 -30.55
CA GLN A 444 -15.13 4.45 -31.63
C GLN A 444 -14.55 4.08 -33.00
N GLU A 445 -13.41 4.64 -33.40
CA GLU A 445 -12.84 4.43 -34.74
C GLU A 445 -12.31 3.00 -34.93
N THR A 446 -11.54 2.50 -33.97
CA THR A 446 -11.03 1.11 -34.00
C THR A 446 -12.17 0.11 -33.95
N LEU A 447 -13.16 0.34 -33.09
CA LEU A 447 -14.33 -0.51 -32.94
C LEU A 447 -15.21 -0.50 -34.19
N ALA A 448 -15.39 0.67 -34.83
CA ALA A 448 -16.10 0.78 -36.09
C ALA A 448 -15.40 -0.01 -37.20
N LEU A 449 -14.07 0.02 -37.24
CA LEU A 449 -13.28 -0.73 -38.22
C LEU A 449 -13.40 -2.25 -38.02
N LEU A 450 -13.42 -2.74 -36.78
CA LEU A 450 -13.67 -4.15 -36.46
C LEU A 450 -15.10 -4.57 -36.84
N LEU A 451 -16.09 -3.70 -36.64
CA LEU A 451 -17.48 -3.95 -37.07
C LEU A 451 -17.62 -4.00 -38.59
N GLN A 452 -16.90 -3.14 -39.32
CA GLN A 452 -16.87 -3.20 -40.79
C GLN A 452 -16.31 -4.53 -41.29
N HIS A 453 -15.40 -5.13 -40.52
CA HIS A 453 -14.78 -6.43 -40.80
C HIS A 453 -15.31 -7.54 -39.88
N ALA A 454 -16.60 -7.48 -39.51
CA ALA A 454 -17.22 -8.45 -38.61
C ALA A 454 -17.13 -9.91 -39.12
N SER A 455 -17.04 -10.12 -40.44
CA SER A 455 -16.87 -11.44 -41.05
C SER A 455 -15.50 -12.07 -40.79
N LEU A 456 -14.49 -11.28 -40.41
CA LEU A 456 -13.17 -11.76 -40.01
C LEU A 456 -13.10 -12.14 -38.52
N MET A 457 -14.19 -11.95 -37.76
CA MET A 457 -14.26 -12.35 -36.36
C MET A 457 -14.38 -13.88 -36.25
N ASP A 458 -13.36 -14.54 -35.70
CA ASP A 458 -13.22 -16.00 -35.69
C ASP A 458 -13.25 -16.62 -34.28
N ASP A 459 -14.02 -16.04 -33.36
CA ASP A 459 -14.18 -16.51 -31.98
C ASP A 459 -15.60 -17.02 -31.69
N ARG A 460 -15.77 -18.34 -31.66
CA ARG A 460 -17.07 -19.00 -31.36
C ARG A 460 -17.47 -18.95 -29.89
N GLN A 461 -16.60 -18.51 -28.97
CA GLN A 461 -16.87 -18.47 -27.52
C GLN A 461 -16.63 -17.08 -26.89
N GLY A 462 -16.55 -16.03 -27.71
CA GLY A 462 -16.27 -14.68 -27.23
C GLY A 462 -17.40 -14.07 -26.40
N CYS A 463 -18.66 -14.49 -26.65
CA CYS A 463 -19.82 -13.82 -26.06
C CYS A 463 -19.95 -13.98 -24.53
N PRO A 464 -19.76 -15.16 -23.91
CA PRO A 464 -19.71 -15.29 -22.45
C PRO A 464 -18.71 -14.34 -21.78
N ARG A 465 -17.53 -14.17 -22.39
CA ARG A 465 -16.48 -13.29 -21.88
C ARG A 465 -16.88 -11.82 -22.00
N MET A 466 -17.43 -11.43 -23.15
CA MET A 466 -17.98 -10.08 -23.38
C MET A 466 -19.13 -9.75 -22.42
N ASN A 467 -20.04 -10.69 -22.19
CA ASN A 467 -21.13 -10.58 -21.23
C ASN A 467 -20.60 -10.31 -19.83
N SER A 468 -19.58 -11.06 -19.37
CA SER A 468 -18.96 -10.83 -18.06
C SER A 468 -18.32 -9.44 -17.97
N LEU A 469 -17.57 -9.02 -19.00
CA LEU A 469 -16.89 -7.73 -19.02
C LEU A 469 -17.88 -6.56 -18.92
N LEU A 470 -18.89 -6.55 -19.79
CA LEU A 470 -19.87 -5.45 -19.83
C LEU A 470 -20.80 -5.48 -18.61
N ARG A 471 -21.09 -6.67 -18.06
CA ARG A 471 -21.88 -6.79 -16.81
C ARG A 471 -21.18 -6.05 -15.69
N ASP A 472 -19.88 -6.28 -15.51
CA ASP A 472 -19.11 -5.65 -14.43
C ASP A 472 -19.03 -4.13 -14.58
N ASN A 473 -19.03 -3.64 -15.83
CA ASN A 473 -19.12 -2.22 -16.12
C ASN A 473 -20.51 -1.66 -15.75
N VAL A 474 -21.59 -2.31 -16.19
CA VAL A 474 -22.96 -1.85 -15.94
C VAL A 474 -23.35 -1.97 -14.46
N SER A 475 -22.86 -2.99 -13.75
CA SER A 475 -23.13 -3.15 -12.30
C SER A 475 -22.50 -2.04 -11.45
N ARG A 476 -21.53 -1.30 -11.98
CA ARG A 476 -20.95 -0.11 -11.33
C ARG A 476 -21.78 1.16 -11.57
N GLY A 477 -22.95 1.06 -12.20
CA GLY A 477 -23.87 2.16 -12.46
C GLY A 477 -23.73 2.80 -13.85
N ASN A 478 -22.85 2.28 -14.71
CA ASN A 478 -22.66 2.81 -16.05
C ASN A 478 -23.72 2.25 -17.02
N ALA A 479 -24.21 3.09 -17.94
CA ALA A 479 -25.04 2.61 -19.04
C ALA A 479 -24.17 1.98 -20.13
N LEU A 480 -24.72 1.01 -20.87
CA LEU A 480 -24.06 0.50 -22.08
C LEU A 480 -23.93 1.63 -23.11
N THR A 481 -22.73 1.82 -23.67
CA THR A 481 -22.53 2.80 -24.75
C THR A 481 -23.22 2.32 -26.03
N THR A 482 -23.46 3.24 -26.97
CA THR A 482 -23.99 2.90 -28.30
C THR A 482 -23.11 1.88 -29.01
N MET A 483 -21.79 1.99 -28.86
CA MET A 483 -20.84 1.08 -29.48
C MET A 483 -20.85 -0.31 -28.82
N GLN A 484 -20.87 -0.38 -27.49
CA GLN A 484 -21.03 -1.66 -26.76
C GLN A 484 -22.34 -2.36 -27.13
N THR A 485 -23.44 -1.60 -27.24
CA THR A 485 -24.73 -2.11 -27.69
C THR A 485 -24.65 -2.70 -29.10
N ARG A 486 -23.96 -2.00 -30.01
CA ARG A 486 -23.77 -2.47 -31.39
C ARG A 486 -22.93 -3.75 -31.42
N PHE A 487 -21.84 -3.82 -30.67
CA PHE A 487 -21.01 -5.03 -30.56
C PHE A 487 -21.79 -6.23 -30.03
N LEU A 488 -22.58 -6.05 -28.97
CA LEU A 488 -23.45 -7.10 -28.43
C LEU A 488 -24.45 -7.58 -29.49
N LYS A 489 -25.11 -6.68 -30.22
CA LYS A 489 -26.04 -7.05 -31.29
C LYS A 489 -25.36 -7.78 -32.45
N THR A 490 -24.13 -7.38 -32.79
CA THR A 490 -23.41 -7.96 -33.92
C THR A 490 -22.83 -9.34 -33.58
N PHE A 491 -22.29 -9.53 -32.39
CA PHE A 491 -21.49 -10.72 -32.04
C PHE A 491 -22.11 -11.64 -30.97
N CYS A 492 -23.19 -11.23 -30.31
CA CYS A 492 -23.82 -11.96 -29.18
C CYS A 492 -25.32 -12.25 -29.37
N SER A 493 -25.84 -12.17 -30.60
CA SER A 493 -27.27 -12.37 -30.89
C SER A 493 -27.60 -13.74 -31.50
N SER A 494 -26.68 -14.72 -31.44
CA SER A 494 -27.02 -16.09 -31.83
C SER A 494 -27.99 -16.74 -30.83
N SER A 495 -28.75 -17.74 -31.26
CA SER A 495 -29.68 -18.45 -30.36
C SER A 495 -28.98 -19.07 -29.15
N GLN A 496 -27.74 -19.52 -29.32
CA GLN A 496 -26.90 -20.05 -28.25
C GLN A 496 -26.48 -18.97 -27.25
N ASP A 497 -26.07 -17.80 -27.74
CA ASP A 497 -25.63 -16.67 -26.91
C ASP A 497 -26.79 -16.08 -26.11
N VAL A 498 -27.95 -15.90 -26.75
CA VAL A 498 -29.17 -15.40 -26.10
C VAL A 498 -29.61 -16.35 -24.99
N ALA A 499 -29.58 -17.67 -25.23
CA ALA A 499 -29.88 -18.67 -24.20
C ALA A 499 -28.89 -18.62 -23.03
N HIS A 500 -27.59 -18.46 -23.31
CA HIS A 500 -26.56 -18.32 -22.28
C HIS A 500 -26.77 -17.06 -21.42
N ILE A 501 -26.96 -15.89 -22.06
CA ILE A 501 -27.17 -14.61 -21.38
C ILE A 501 -28.47 -14.62 -20.57
N LYS A 502 -29.52 -15.29 -21.06
CA LYS A 502 -30.77 -15.52 -20.30
C LYS A 502 -30.54 -16.39 -19.07
N ALA A 503 -29.76 -17.47 -19.18
CA ALA A 503 -29.42 -18.32 -18.04
C ALA A 503 -28.64 -17.55 -16.96
N GLU A 504 -27.71 -16.67 -17.36
CA GLU A 504 -27.00 -15.80 -16.41
C GLU A 504 -27.94 -14.78 -15.74
N LEU A 505 -28.93 -14.24 -16.47
CA LEU A 505 -29.96 -13.37 -15.89
C LEU A 505 -30.79 -14.12 -14.84
N ASP A 506 -31.21 -15.36 -15.12
CA ASP A 506 -32.01 -16.16 -14.19
C ASP A 506 -31.22 -16.49 -12.92
N LYS A 507 -29.92 -16.79 -13.04
CA LYS A 507 -29.03 -16.94 -11.88
C LYS A 507 -28.98 -15.68 -11.04
N ALA A 508 -28.78 -14.52 -11.67
CA ALA A 508 -28.68 -13.23 -10.99
C ALA A 508 -29.97 -12.87 -10.23
N VAL A 509 -31.14 -13.06 -10.86
CA VAL A 509 -32.44 -12.82 -10.23
C VAL A 509 -32.65 -13.78 -9.06
N SER A 510 -32.35 -15.07 -9.22
CA SER A 510 -32.49 -16.04 -8.12
C SER A 510 -31.57 -15.72 -6.93
N PHE A 511 -30.38 -15.16 -7.19
CA PHE A 511 -29.45 -14.74 -6.14
C PHE A 511 -30.00 -13.54 -5.37
N GLU A 512 -30.49 -12.52 -6.09
CA GLU A 512 -31.13 -11.35 -5.50
C GLU A 512 -32.31 -11.74 -4.60
N GLU A 513 -33.20 -12.61 -5.07
CA GLU A 513 -34.34 -13.11 -4.30
C GLU A 513 -33.90 -13.83 -3.01
N ARG A 514 -32.87 -14.69 -3.10
CA ARG A 514 -32.31 -15.38 -1.92
C ARG A 514 -31.70 -14.41 -0.92
N GLN A 515 -30.97 -13.39 -1.37
CA GLN A 515 -30.39 -12.39 -0.48
C GLN A 515 -31.46 -11.53 0.20
N LYS A 516 -32.47 -11.09 -0.55
CA LYS A 516 -33.62 -10.35 0.01
C LYS A 516 -34.37 -11.18 1.05
N LYS A 517 -34.69 -12.43 0.72
CA LYS A 517 -35.35 -13.34 1.66
C LYS A 517 -34.52 -13.54 2.94
N ALA A 518 -33.22 -13.80 2.82
CA ALA A 518 -32.34 -13.96 3.99
C ALA A 518 -32.24 -12.66 4.81
N TYR A 519 -32.18 -11.51 4.16
CA TYR A 519 -32.19 -10.21 4.82
C TYR A 519 -33.51 -9.98 5.57
N ASP A 520 -34.66 -10.25 4.95
CA ASP A 520 -35.98 -10.09 5.55
C ASP A 520 -36.17 -11.06 6.74
N GLU A 521 -35.68 -12.30 6.63
CA GLU A 521 -35.68 -13.27 7.72
C GLU A 521 -34.81 -12.83 8.91
N GLU A 522 -33.63 -12.26 8.67
CA GLU A 522 -32.77 -11.70 9.73
C GLU A 522 -33.37 -10.43 10.34
N MET A 523 -33.96 -9.55 9.51
CA MET A 523 -34.69 -8.37 9.99
C MET A 523 -35.88 -8.76 10.87
N ALA A 524 -36.61 -9.83 10.54
CA ALA A 524 -37.73 -10.33 11.33
C ALA A 524 -37.32 -10.89 12.70
N LYS A 525 -36.06 -11.28 12.87
CA LYS A 525 -35.49 -11.71 14.17
C LYS A 525 -35.13 -10.54 15.08
N ILE A 526 -35.07 -9.31 14.56
CA ILE A 526 -34.75 -8.12 15.34
C ILE A 526 -35.93 -7.79 16.26
N GLU A 527 -35.68 -7.79 17.56
CA GLU A 527 -36.66 -7.41 18.57
C GLU A 527 -37.01 -5.91 18.46
N PRO A 528 -38.30 -5.53 18.43
CA PRO A 528 -38.72 -4.13 18.50
C PRO A 528 -38.18 -3.41 19.74
N ALA A 529 -37.85 -2.12 19.60
CA ALA A 529 -37.18 -1.35 20.65
C ALA A 529 -37.99 -1.28 21.97
N ASP A 530 -39.32 -1.12 21.88
CA ASP A 530 -40.23 -1.09 23.02
C ASP A 530 -40.26 -2.41 23.82
N ARG A 531 -40.23 -3.54 23.10
CA ARG A 531 -40.16 -4.87 23.70
C ARG A 531 -38.79 -5.14 24.34
N CYS A 532 -37.72 -4.74 23.65
CA CYS A 532 -36.35 -4.80 24.16
C CYS A 532 -36.20 -3.98 25.45
N GLU A 533 -36.70 -2.75 25.47
CA GLU A 533 -36.64 -1.86 26.65
C GLU A 533 -37.43 -2.44 27.82
N SER A 534 -38.63 -2.94 27.57
CA SER A 534 -39.47 -3.57 28.59
C SER A 534 -38.78 -4.79 29.23
N ARG A 535 -38.10 -5.61 28.40
CA ARG A 535 -37.35 -6.78 28.85
C ARG A 535 -36.12 -6.40 29.67
N LEU A 536 -35.34 -5.43 29.21
CA LEU A 536 -34.08 -5.02 29.85
C LEU A 536 -34.31 -4.16 31.11
N MET A 537 -35.42 -3.41 31.17
CA MET A 537 -35.82 -2.63 32.36
C MET A 537 -36.67 -3.43 33.36
N ALA A 538 -36.93 -4.71 33.09
CA ALA A 538 -37.70 -5.57 33.99
C ALA A 538 -37.07 -5.59 35.40
N ARG A 539 -37.91 -5.58 36.44
CA ARG A 539 -37.48 -5.52 37.85
C ARG A 539 -36.45 -4.40 38.11
N GLN A 540 -36.71 -3.20 37.57
CA GLN A 540 -35.83 -2.04 37.68
C GLN A 540 -34.40 -2.29 37.13
N ALA A 541 -34.30 -3.09 36.06
CA ALA A 541 -33.04 -3.47 35.40
C ALA A 541 -32.07 -4.31 36.27
N GLN A 542 -32.50 -4.85 37.40
CA GLN A 542 -31.61 -5.65 38.28
C GLN A 542 -30.86 -6.77 37.55
N PRO A 543 -31.50 -7.62 36.70
CA PRO A 543 -30.78 -8.68 36.00
C PRO A 543 -29.70 -8.16 35.05
N LEU A 544 -29.96 -7.03 34.39
CA LEU A 544 -29.02 -6.37 33.49
C LEU A 544 -27.84 -5.76 34.26
N LEU A 545 -28.09 -5.19 35.44
CA LEU A 545 -27.04 -4.66 36.31
C LEU A 545 -26.16 -5.78 36.88
N ASP A 546 -26.74 -6.91 37.26
CA ASP A 546 -25.99 -8.08 37.74
C ASP A 546 -25.07 -8.65 36.65
N GLU A 547 -25.55 -8.68 35.40
CA GLU A 547 -24.75 -9.08 34.24
C GLU A 547 -23.65 -8.05 33.94
N ALA A 548 -23.99 -6.76 33.95
CA ALA A 548 -23.03 -5.68 33.75
C ALA A 548 -21.94 -5.69 34.82
N ALA A 549 -22.25 -5.92 36.09
CA ALA A 549 -21.27 -5.99 37.18
C ALA A 549 -20.21 -7.09 36.99
N ARG A 550 -20.55 -8.17 36.27
CA ARG A 550 -19.65 -9.28 35.95
C ARG A 550 -18.92 -9.12 34.61
N PHE A 551 -19.29 -8.11 33.84
CA PHE A 551 -18.73 -7.87 32.52
C PHE A 551 -17.29 -7.32 32.63
N ASN A 552 -16.32 -8.06 32.10
CA ASN A 552 -14.91 -7.68 32.12
C ASN A 552 -14.57 -6.76 30.94
N ILE A 553 -14.53 -5.45 31.20
CA ILE A 553 -14.23 -4.40 30.21
C ILE A 553 -12.77 -4.38 29.73
N PHE A 554 -11.87 -5.19 30.29
CA PHE A 554 -10.41 -5.11 30.06
C PHE A 554 -9.85 -6.16 29.09
N ASN A 555 -10.65 -7.12 28.61
CA ASN A 555 -10.17 -8.26 27.80
C ASN A 555 -10.77 -8.36 26.38
N VAL A 556 -11.46 -7.33 25.88
CA VAL A 556 -12.19 -7.42 24.60
C VAL A 556 -11.66 -6.40 23.58
N SER A 557 -11.15 -6.88 22.44
CA SER A 557 -10.63 -6.04 21.36
C SER A 557 -11.73 -5.40 20.49
N THR A 558 -12.95 -5.95 20.51
CA THR A 558 -14.13 -5.48 19.76
C THR A 558 -15.40 -5.84 20.53
N LEU A 559 -16.19 -4.83 20.93
CA LEU A 559 -17.45 -5.04 21.66
C LEU A 559 -18.63 -5.13 20.68
N SER A 560 -19.49 -6.13 20.85
CA SER A 560 -20.81 -6.15 20.24
C SER A 560 -21.69 -5.02 20.80
N LEU A 561 -22.84 -4.78 20.17
CA LEU A 561 -23.76 -3.73 20.59
C LEU A 561 -24.25 -3.94 22.03
N TYR A 562 -24.52 -5.19 22.43
CA TYR A 562 -24.96 -5.54 23.79
C TYR A 562 -23.82 -5.46 24.81
N GLU A 563 -22.62 -5.91 24.44
CA GLU A 563 -21.44 -5.77 25.30
C GLU A 563 -21.05 -4.30 25.50
N THR A 564 -21.34 -3.43 24.53
CA THR A 564 -21.20 -1.97 24.69
C THR A 564 -22.17 -1.42 25.74
N LEU A 565 -23.41 -1.94 25.79
CA LEU A 565 -24.37 -1.60 26.84
C LEU A 565 -23.86 -2.07 28.20
N LEU A 566 -23.41 -3.33 28.30
CA LEU A 566 -22.86 -3.89 29.54
C LEU A 566 -21.62 -3.13 30.02
N ALA A 567 -20.69 -2.77 29.12
CA ALA A 567 -19.50 -2.01 29.46
C ALA A 567 -19.84 -0.60 30.00
N ARG A 568 -20.82 0.08 29.40
CA ARG A 568 -21.28 1.39 29.87
C ARG A 568 -21.96 1.31 31.24
N LEU A 569 -22.80 0.29 31.45
CA LEU A 569 -23.45 0.06 32.74
C LEU A 569 -22.45 -0.36 33.82
N ASN A 570 -21.47 -1.20 33.49
CA ASN A 570 -20.37 -1.56 34.39
C ASN A 570 -19.57 -0.32 34.80
N GLY A 571 -19.22 0.54 33.84
CA GLY A 571 -18.55 1.81 34.11
C GLY A 571 -19.36 2.73 35.02
N GLN A 572 -20.68 2.80 34.86
CA GLN A 572 -21.55 3.56 35.75
C GLN A 572 -21.61 2.94 37.16
N LEU A 573 -21.73 1.62 37.28
CA LEU A 573 -21.72 0.90 38.56
C LEU A 573 -20.42 1.13 39.36
N LEU A 574 -19.28 1.19 38.68
CA LEU A 574 -17.98 1.52 39.29
C LEU A 574 -17.91 2.95 39.81
N ALA A 575 -18.70 3.87 39.25
CA ALA A 575 -18.81 5.26 39.70
C ALA A 575 -19.86 5.49 40.80
N GLY A 576 -20.64 4.45 41.17
CA GLY A 576 -21.73 4.51 42.15
C GLY A 576 -23.01 3.83 41.62
N VAL A 577 -24.08 3.75 42.42
CA VAL A 577 -25.36 3.16 41.96
C VAL A 577 -26.01 4.11 40.95
N PRO A 578 -26.15 3.74 39.66
CA PRO A 578 -26.72 4.63 38.66
C PRO A 578 -28.20 4.89 38.91
N ALA A 579 -28.65 6.11 38.62
CA ALA A 579 -30.07 6.42 38.70
C ALA A 579 -30.85 5.64 37.64
N VAL A 580 -32.05 5.17 37.98
CA VAL A 580 -32.91 4.37 37.08
C VAL A 580 -33.16 5.06 35.73
N ASN A 581 -33.21 6.40 35.73
CA ASN A 581 -33.37 7.18 34.50
C ASN A 581 -32.14 7.11 33.57
N ASP A 582 -30.93 7.05 34.12
CA ASP A 582 -29.69 6.92 33.34
C ASP A 582 -29.57 5.54 32.72
N ILE A 583 -29.94 4.50 33.47
CA ILE A 583 -30.04 3.12 32.98
C ILE A 583 -31.05 3.05 31.84
N ARG A 584 -32.25 3.63 32.02
CA ARG A 584 -33.29 3.65 31.00
C ARG A 584 -32.81 4.32 29.71
N LYS A 585 -32.05 5.41 29.81
CA LYS A 585 -31.48 6.09 28.65
C LYS A 585 -30.50 5.20 27.89
N LEU A 586 -29.60 4.50 28.59
CA LEU A 586 -28.64 3.58 27.97
C LEU A 586 -29.33 2.38 27.31
N VAL A 587 -30.35 1.84 27.98
CA VAL A 587 -31.18 0.74 27.43
C VAL A 587 -31.94 1.19 26.19
N HIS A 588 -32.55 2.38 26.21
CA HIS A 588 -33.22 2.98 25.05
C HIS A 588 -32.26 3.15 23.86
N GLU A 589 -31.07 3.74 24.09
CA GLU A 589 -30.04 3.88 23.05
C GLU A 589 -29.61 2.54 22.45
N TYR A 590 -29.46 1.50 23.28
CA TYR A 590 -29.14 0.15 22.82
C TYR A 590 -30.29 -0.45 21.98
N CYS A 591 -31.51 -0.42 22.50
CA CYS A 591 -32.66 -1.04 21.86
C CYS A 591 -33.01 -0.35 20.53
N VAL A 592 -32.90 0.98 20.45
CA VAL A 592 -33.06 1.71 19.18
C VAL A 592 -31.98 1.33 18.18
N LYS A 593 -30.71 1.21 18.60
CA LYS A 593 -29.62 0.78 17.72
C LYS A 593 -29.76 -0.67 17.27
N GLN A 594 -30.23 -1.56 18.14
CA GLN A 594 -30.49 -2.96 17.80
C GLN A 594 -31.62 -3.04 16.77
N ALA A 595 -32.73 -2.33 17.01
CA ALA A 595 -33.89 -2.27 16.14
C ALA A 595 -33.59 -1.68 14.74
N THR A 596 -32.55 -0.85 14.64
CA THR A 596 -32.13 -0.20 13.40
C THR A 596 -30.88 -0.81 12.76
N SER A 597 -30.29 -1.83 13.39
CA SER A 597 -29.12 -2.52 12.88
C SER A 597 -29.50 -3.37 11.67
N ARG A 598 -28.91 -3.08 10.51
CA ARG A 598 -29.15 -3.87 9.30
C ARG A 598 -28.29 -5.14 9.30
N PRO A 599 -28.83 -6.30 8.92
CA PRO A 599 -28.05 -7.50 8.66
C PRO A 599 -26.93 -7.21 7.67
N ASN A 600 -25.77 -7.84 7.87
CA ASN A 600 -24.64 -7.76 6.95
C ASN A 600 -24.87 -8.68 5.73
N ILE A 601 -25.98 -8.48 5.03
CA ILE A 601 -26.41 -9.22 3.85
C ILE A 601 -26.61 -8.21 2.72
N GLY A 602 -25.89 -8.39 1.61
CA GLY A 602 -25.98 -7.49 0.47
C GLY A 602 -27.26 -7.72 -0.33
N VAL A 603 -28.20 -6.76 -0.28
CA VAL A 603 -29.50 -6.82 -0.99
C VAL A 603 -29.54 -6.01 -2.29
N SER A 604 -28.37 -5.68 -2.85
CA SER A 604 -28.28 -4.94 -4.11
C SER A 604 -28.79 -5.76 -5.30
N ASP A 605 -29.53 -5.11 -6.20
CA ASP A 605 -29.96 -5.66 -7.49
C ASP A 605 -28.95 -5.40 -8.62
N ASP A 606 -27.74 -4.89 -8.31
CA ASP A 606 -26.78 -4.44 -9.32
C ASP A 606 -26.43 -5.52 -10.35
N TRP A 607 -26.27 -6.78 -9.91
CA TRP A 607 -26.01 -7.91 -10.81
C TRP A 607 -27.20 -8.20 -11.73
N SER A 608 -28.41 -8.36 -11.19
CA SER A 608 -29.60 -8.70 -11.98
C SER A 608 -29.99 -7.55 -12.92
N ARG A 609 -29.83 -6.30 -12.47
CA ARG A 609 -30.05 -5.08 -13.26
C ARG A 609 -29.07 -5.00 -14.44
N ALA A 610 -27.78 -5.21 -14.19
CA ALA A 610 -26.76 -5.20 -15.24
C ALA A 610 -26.98 -6.31 -16.26
N GLN A 611 -27.25 -7.53 -15.78
CA GLN A 611 -27.50 -8.68 -16.65
C GLN A 611 -28.79 -8.51 -17.48
N ARG A 612 -29.80 -7.85 -16.92
CA ARG A 612 -31.04 -7.50 -17.63
C ARG A 612 -30.82 -6.46 -18.73
N ALA A 613 -29.96 -5.47 -18.47
CA ALA A 613 -29.58 -4.49 -19.48
C ALA A 613 -28.91 -5.16 -20.69
N ILE A 614 -27.98 -6.09 -20.47
CA ILE A 614 -27.31 -6.83 -21.54
C ILE A 614 -28.28 -7.77 -22.26
N TYR A 615 -29.10 -8.53 -21.51
CA TYR A 615 -30.10 -9.42 -22.10
C TYR A 615 -31.08 -8.66 -23.01
N ASN A 616 -31.52 -7.47 -22.61
CA ASN A 616 -32.42 -6.64 -23.42
C ASN A 616 -31.79 -6.16 -24.74
N VAL A 617 -30.46 -6.13 -24.84
CA VAL A 617 -29.76 -5.74 -26.06
C VAL A 617 -29.68 -6.90 -27.05
N VAL A 618 -29.48 -8.13 -26.57
CA VAL A 618 -29.20 -9.31 -27.41
C VAL A 618 -30.44 -10.12 -27.79
N LYS A 619 -31.53 -10.03 -27.01
CA LYS A 619 -32.75 -10.84 -27.14
C LYS A 619 -33.59 -10.53 -28.39
#